data_AF-A0A973SVS8-F1
#
_entry.id   AF-A0A973SVS8-F1
#
_cell.length_a   1.000
_cell.length_b   1.000
_cell.length_c   1.000
_cell.angle_alpha   90.00
_cell.angle_beta   90.00
_cell.angle_gamma   90.00
#
_symmetry.space_group_name_H-M   'P 1'
#
loop_
_entity.id
_entity.type
_entity.pdbx_description
1 polymer ?
#
loop_
_entity_poly.entity_id
_entity_poly.type
_entity_poly.pdbx_seq_one_letter_code
_entity_poly.pdbx_strand_id
1 'polypeptide(L)'
;TPANALDQLAAGPTGRERARGLTSDVPPEAGPFSVSPERGGHVEVTVSVPAGDLSALAVQQIVCTTVAATLRDRAQVTVVGDGRRVGPRACAG
;
A
#
# COMPACT_ATOMS: atom_id res chain seq x y z
N THR A 1 11.23 -5.06 -4.57
CA THR A 1 11.15 -4.60 -3.17
C THR A 1 9.70 -4.28 -2.86
N PRO A 2 9.30 -4.14 -1.59
CA PRO A 2 7.96 -3.67 -1.24
C PRO A 2 7.57 -2.33 -1.89
N ALA A 3 8.51 -1.37 -1.95
CA ALA A 3 8.29 -0.10 -2.65
C ALA A 3 7.94 -0.30 -4.14
N ASN A 4 8.74 -1.08 -4.88
CA ASN A 4 8.46 -1.33 -6.30
C ASN A 4 7.11 -2.04 -6.53
N ALA A 5 6.67 -2.89 -5.59
CA ALA A 5 5.36 -3.54 -5.69
C ALA A 5 4.22 -2.54 -5.52
N LEU A 6 4.39 -1.55 -4.65
CA LEU A 6 3.44 -0.44 -4.49
C LEU A 6 3.46 0.51 -5.69
N ASP A 7 4.63 0.80 -6.27
CA ASP A 7 4.72 1.57 -7.52
C ASP A 7 3.95 0.88 -8.66
N GLN A 8 4.07 -0.46 -8.77
CA GLN A 8 3.29 -1.25 -9.74
C GLN A 8 1.78 -1.22 -9.45
N LEU A 9 1.39 -1.28 -8.19
CA LEU A 9 -0.01 -1.16 -7.78
C LEU A 9 -0.59 0.21 -8.17
N ALA A 10 0.15 1.29 -7.97
CA ALA A 10 -0.26 2.65 -8.35
C ALA A 10 -0.27 2.87 -9.87
N ALA A 11 0.65 2.24 -10.61
CA ALA A 11 0.60 2.21 -12.08
C ALA A 11 -0.65 1.48 -12.63
N GLY A 12 -1.27 0.65 -11.78
CA GLY A 12 -2.46 -0.11 -12.09
C GLY A 12 -2.17 -1.43 -12.83
N PRO A 13 -3.20 -2.28 -12.97
CA PRO A 13 -3.06 -3.59 -13.58
C PRO A 13 -2.58 -3.52 -15.03
N THR A 14 -1.92 -4.56 -15.53
CA THR A 14 -1.67 -4.76 -16.96
C THR A 14 -2.96 -5.10 -17.71
N GLY A 15 -2.94 -5.10 -19.06
CA GLY A 15 -4.10 -5.51 -19.86
C GLY A 15 -4.58 -6.94 -19.55
N ARG A 16 -3.64 -7.88 -19.33
CA ARG A 16 -3.95 -9.26 -18.94
C ARG A 16 -4.57 -9.34 -17.54
N GLU A 17 -4.15 -8.50 -16.61
CA GLU A 17 -4.71 -8.45 -15.26
C GLU A 17 -6.11 -7.83 -15.27
N ARG A 18 -6.32 -6.75 -16.03
CA ARG A 18 -7.66 -6.18 -16.25
C ARG A 18 -8.61 -7.18 -16.88
N ALA A 19 -8.15 -7.98 -17.85
CA ALA A 19 -8.95 -9.07 -18.44
C ALA A 19 -9.35 -10.16 -17.43
N ARG A 20 -8.67 -10.25 -16.28
CA ARG A 20 -9.03 -11.11 -15.15
C ARG A 20 -9.85 -10.38 -14.07
N GLY A 21 -10.28 -9.15 -14.32
CA GLY A 21 -11.10 -8.34 -13.40
C GLY A 21 -10.30 -7.66 -12.29
N LEU A 22 -8.97 -7.64 -12.35
CA LEU A 22 -8.16 -6.94 -11.35
C LEU A 22 -8.22 -5.43 -11.56
N THR A 23 -8.31 -4.70 -10.46
CA THR A 23 -8.34 -3.24 -10.40
C THR A 23 -7.36 -2.72 -9.34
N SER A 24 -7.00 -1.45 -9.44
CA SER A 24 -6.30 -0.70 -8.39
C SER A 24 -7.07 0.60 -8.18
N ASP A 25 -7.31 0.93 -6.91
CA ASP A 25 -7.88 2.20 -6.48
C ASP A 25 -6.80 3.15 -5.95
N VAL A 26 -5.54 2.69 -5.95
CA VAL A 26 -4.38 3.50 -5.58
C VAL A 26 -4.13 4.49 -6.72
N PRO A 27 -4.19 5.81 -6.45
CA PRO A 27 -3.98 6.80 -7.50
C PRO A 27 -2.51 6.79 -7.95
N PRO A 28 -2.21 7.00 -9.24
CA PRO A 28 -0.84 7.02 -9.76
C PRO A 28 0.08 8.00 -9.03
N GLU A 29 -0.46 9.14 -8.59
CA GLU A 29 0.24 10.18 -7.83
C GLU A 29 0.55 9.81 -6.37
N ALA A 30 0.08 8.66 -5.87
CA ALA A 30 0.44 8.19 -4.53
C ALA A 30 1.93 7.79 -4.40
N GLY A 31 2.60 7.50 -5.52
CA GLY A 31 4.04 7.25 -5.58
C GLY A 31 4.88 8.54 -5.65
N PRO A 32 6.21 8.44 -5.44
CA PRO A 32 6.95 7.23 -5.09
C PRO A 32 6.67 6.75 -3.66
N PHE A 33 6.71 5.44 -3.45
CA PHE A 33 6.51 4.83 -2.13
C PHE A 33 7.83 4.60 -1.40
N SER A 34 7.82 4.77 -0.08
CA SER A 34 8.90 4.27 0.80
C SER A 34 8.32 3.31 1.83
N VAL A 35 9.05 2.23 2.12
CA VAL A 35 8.62 1.21 3.07
C VAL A 35 9.70 1.01 4.12
N SER A 36 9.37 1.32 5.36
CA SER A 36 10.29 1.29 6.50
C SER A 36 9.81 0.27 7.53
N PRO A 37 10.58 -0.78 7.82
CA PRO A 37 10.26 -1.68 8.92
C PRO A 37 10.42 -0.94 10.26
N GLU A 38 9.46 -1.11 11.14
CA GLU A 38 9.47 -0.57 12.50
C GLU A 38 9.63 -1.69 13.54
N ARG A 39 9.93 -1.30 14.79
CA ARG A 39 10.06 -2.25 15.89
C ARG A 39 8.72 -2.94 16.18
N GLY A 40 8.79 -4.18 16.68
CA GLY A 40 7.60 -4.93 17.10
C GLY A 40 6.69 -5.41 15.96
N GLY A 41 7.22 -5.58 14.75
CA GLY A 41 6.45 -6.15 13.62
C GLY A 41 5.55 -5.14 12.89
N HIS A 42 5.78 -3.84 13.11
CA HIS A 42 5.10 -2.76 12.39
C HIS A 42 5.87 -2.40 11.11
N VAL A 43 5.16 -1.87 10.12
CA VAL A 43 5.73 -1.34 8.88
C VAL A 43 5.09 0.01 8.62
N GLU A 44 5.90 1.02 8.36
CA GLU A 44 5.43 2.32 7.88
C GLU A 44 5.57 2.38 6.35
N VAL A 45 4.51 2.82 5.67
CA VAL A 45 4.50 3.08 4.23
C VAL A 45 4.27 4.56 4.02
N THR A 46 5.26 5.26 3.45
CA THR A 46 5.14 6.66 3.06
C THR A 46 4.60 6.76 1.64
N VAL A 47 3.58 7.60 1.45
CA VAL A 47 2.96 7.96 0.16
C VAL A 47 3.12 9.46 -0.10
N SER A 48 3.05 9.87 -1.36
CA SER A 48 3.22 11.27 -1.78
C SER A 48 1.96 12.13 -1.64
N VAL A 49 0.79 11.49 -1.52
CA VAL A 49 -0.51 12.17 -1.31
C VAL A 49 -0.87 12.19 0.18
N PRO A 50 -1.78 13.06 0.64
CA PRO A 50 -2.26 12.99 2.01
C PRO A 50 -2.92 11.63 2.27
N ALA A 51 -2.41 10.87 3.24
CA ALA A 51 -2.88 9.49 3.47
C ALA A 51 -4.37 9.41 3.84
N GLY A 52 -4.93 10.51 4.39
CA GLY A 52 -6.35 10.61 4.72
C GLY A 52 -7.27 10.82 3.51
N ASP A 53 -6.72 11.13 2.34
CA ASP A 53 -7.50 11.38 1.11
C ASP A 53 -7.61 10.11 0.26
N LEU A 54 -6.84 9.07 0.60
CA LEU A 54 -6.95 7.75 0.00
C LEU A 54 -8.29 7.10 0.38
N SER A 55 -8.91 6.43 -0.59
CA SER A 55 -10.09 5.64 -0.31
C SER A 55 -9.78 4.49 0.66
N ALA A 56 -10.83 3.94 1.28
CA ALA A 56 -10.68 2.76 2.12
C ALA A 56 -10.11 1.55 1.35
N LEU A 57 -10.45 1.42 0.06
CA LEU A 57 -9.97 0.34 -0.81
C LEU A 57 -8.49 0.55 -1.18
N ALA A 58 -8.09 1.78 -1.52
CA ALA A 58 -6.69 2.11 -1.81
C ALA A 58 -5.79 1.81 -0.61
N VAL A 59 -6.20 2.21 0.60
CA VAL A 59 -5.50 1.88 1.84
C VAL A 59 -5.39 0.37 2.03
N GLN A 60 -6.48 -0.38 1.82
CA GLN A 60 -6.47 -1.84 1.95
C GLN A 60 -5.50 -2.49 0.95
N GLN A 61 -5.52 -2.06 -0.31
CA GLN A 61 -4.63 -2.58 -1.35
C GLN A 61 -3.16 -2.31 -1.04
N ILE A 62 -2.81 -1.10 -0.57
CA ILE A 62 -1.46 -0.75 -0.11
C ILE A 62 -1.02 -1.65 1.04
N VAL A 63 -1.86 -1.82 2.07
CA VAL A 63 -1.57 -2.65 3.24
C VAL A 63 -1.32 -4.10 2.82
N CYS A 64 -2.22 -4.69 2.04
CA CYS A 64 -2.11 -6.08 1.60
C CYS A 64 -0.92 -6.33 0.67
N THR A 65 -0.63 -5.39 -0.23
CA THR A 65 0.53 -5.48 -1.12
C THR A 65 1.83 -5.39 -0.34
N THR A 66 1.89 -4.53 0.68
CA THR A 66 3.05 -4.41 1.58
C THR A 66 3.27 -5.70 2.37
N VAL A 67 2.20 -6.27 2.96
CA VAL A 67 2.27 -7.55 3.69
C VAL A 67 2.77 -8.67 2.78
N ALA A 68 2.19 -8.81 1.58
CA ALA A 68 2.60 -9.83 0.61
C ALA A 68 4.07 -9.64 0.15
N ALA A 69 4.49 -8.41 -0.12
CA ALA A 69 5.84 -8.11 -0.61
C ALA A 69 6.93 -8.17 0.48
N THR A 70 6.55 -8.04 1.76
CA THR A 70 7.47 -8.16 2.90
C THR A 70 7.56 -9.58 3.45
N LEU A 71 6.71 -10.50 2.99
CA LEU A 71 6.59 -11.88 3.51
C LEU A 71 6.33 -11.91 5.03
N ARG A 72 5.54 -10.95 5.52
CA ARG A 72 5.18 -10.84 6.95
C ARG A 72 3.67 -10.91 7.12
N ASP A 73 3.16 -12.14 7.22
CA ASP A 73 1.72 -12.46 7.28
C ASP A 73 0.93 -11.75 8.40
N ARG A 74 1.62 -11.17 9.40
CA ARG A 74 1.02 -10.44 10.53
C ARG A 74 1.55 -9.02 10.72
N ALA A 75 2.19 -8.45 9.71
CA ALA A 75 2.67 -7.07 9.81
C ALA A 75 1.50 -6.09 9.98
N GLN A 76 1.66 -5.17 10.94
CA GLN A 76 0.77 -4.03 11.12
C GLN A 76 1.30 -2.87 10.28
N VAL A 77 0.53 -2.41 9.30
CA VAL A 77 0.96 -1.38 8.36
C VAL A 77 0.31 -0.04 8.71
N THR A 78 1.11 1.02 8.80
CA THR A 78 0.62 2.39 8.89
C THR A 78 0.98 3.12 7.60
N VAL A 79 -0.02 3.69 6.94
CA VAL A 79 0.16 4.52 5.74
C VAL A 79 0.29 5.97 6.17
N VAL A 80 1.33 6.66 5.72
CA VAL A 80 1.63 8.04 6.10
C VAL A 80 1.85 8.91 4.87
N GLY A 81 1.34 10.13 4.87
CA GLY A 81 1.47 11.04 3.74
C GLY A 81 0.92 12.42 4.09
N ASP A 82 1.68 13.47 3.76
CA ASP A 82 1.40 14.88 4.05
C ASP A 82 0.92 15.13 5.50
N GLY A 83 1.67 14.60 6.47
CA GLY A 83 1.36 14.73 7.90
C GLY A 83 0.16 13.93 8.40
N ARG A 84 -0.59 13.27 7.50
CA ARG A 84 -1.70 12.36 7.86
C ARG A 84 -1.20 10.93 8.01
N ARG A 85 -1.86 10.18 8.89
CA ARG A 85 -1.54 8.78 9.19
C ARG A 85 -2.84 7.95 9.18
N VAL A 86 -2.83 6.79 8.54
CA VAL A 86 -3.94 5.83 8.52
C VAL A 86 -3.40 4.46 8.95
N GLY A 87 -3.86 3.97 10.10
CA GLY A 87 -3.46 2.70 10.67
C GLY A 87 -3.14 2.78 12.16
N PRO A 88 -2.53 1.73 12.74
CA PRO A 88 -2.09 0.50 12.07
C PRO A 88 -3.24 -0.37 11.52
N ARG A 89 -3.02 -1.07 10.40
CA ARG A 89 -3.95 -2.04 9.81
C ARG A 89 -3.22 -3.34 9.45
N ALA A 90 -3.88 -4.46 9.67
CA ALA A 90 -3.49 -5.74 9.08
C ALA A 90 -4.22 -5.96 7.75
N CYS A 91 -3.62 -6.76 6.87
CA CYS A 91 -4.35 -7.30 5.72
C CYS A 91 -5.27 -8.42 6.21
N ALA A 92 -6.57 -8.17 6.29
CA ALA A 92 -7.57 -9.22 6.44
C ALA A 92 -7.88 -9.75 5.03
N GLY A 93 -7.58 -11.03 4.81
CA GLY A 93 -7.93 -11.74 3.58
C GLY A 93 -9.43 -12.04 3.47
#